data_AF-A0A929HSC5-F1
#
_entry.id   AF-A0A929HSC5-F1
#
_cell.length_a   1.000
_cell.length_b   1.000
_cell.length_c   1.000
_cell.angle_alpha   90.00
_cell.angle_beta   90.00
_cell.angle_gamma   90.00
#
_symmetry.space_group_name_H-M   'P 1'
#
loop_
_entity.id
_entity.type
_entity.pdbx_description
1 polymer ?
#
loop_
_entity_poly.entity_id
_entity_poly.type
_entity_poly.pdbx_seq_one_letter_code
_entity_poly.pdbx_strand_id
1 'polypeptide(L)'
;MSLYELLRGPLLWVAFGVFFGGMVVRVVLFFQLSRQKDKLIYRFFSWKWLWLSIFHWIIPLNETAKKNPVVTLVGFVFHICLIVTPLFLLAHGVLWYESWEISWWSLPESVADYMTLIAIGSGLFFGIRRLVSPHVRIVTTAADYLLLAVTLAPFVSGYLAYHQYFDYQTIILLHMFFGELMLVVIPFTKLSHFLMFFFSRAITGMEFGRRSAPSW
;
A
#
# COMPACT_ATOMS: atom_id res chain seq x y z
N MET A 1 32.10 4.42 6.73
CA MET A 1 30.81 4.31 6.02
C MET A 1 29.95 5.50 6.45
N SER A 2 29.49 6.32 5.52
CA SER A 2 28.58 7.42 5.85
C SER A 2 27.16 6.88 6.09
N LEU A 3 26.29 7.68 6.72
CA LEU A 3 24.88 7.31 6.89
C LEU A 3 24.18 7.08 5.54
N TYR A 4 24.55 7.86 4.52
CA TYR A 4 24.06 7.70 3.16
C TYR A 4 24.38 6.31 2.58
N GLU A 5 25.65 5.88 2.69
CA GLU A 5 26.09 4.57 2.19
C GLU A 5 25.43 3.41 2.95
N LEU A 6 25.16 3.61 4.26
CA LEU A 6 24.44 2.61 5.06
C LEU A 6 23.00 2.42 4.58
N LEU A 7 22.27 3.52 4.37
CA LEU A 7 20.87 3.51 3.93
C LEU A 7 20.76 2.94 2.51
N ARG A 8 21.50 3.52 1.55
CA ARG A 8 21.47 3.10 0.15
C ARG A 8 21.91 1.64 -0.07
N GLY A 9 22.80 1.13 0.78
CA GLY A 9 23.39 -0.20 0.64
C GLY A 9 22.86 -1.21 1.64
N PRO A 10 23.59 -1.52 2.73
CA PRO A 10 23.26 -2.63 3.63
C PRO A 10 21.85 -2.57 4.23
N LEU A 11 21.37 -1.39 4.65
CA LEU A 11 20.08 -1.27 5.33
C LEU A 11 18.91 -1.49 4.37
N LEU A 12 19.01 -0.96 3.14
CA LEU A 12 18.05 -1.24 2.07
C LEU A 12 17.93 -2.75 1.78
N TRP A 13 19.05 -3.48 1.72
CA TRP A 13 19.01 -4.94 1.51
C TRP A 13 18.34 -5.68 2.67
N VAL A 14 18.58 -5.25 3.91
CA VAL A 14 17.86 -5.78 5.07
C VAL A 14 16.37 -5.46 4.96
N ALA A 15 16.01 -4.23 4.59
CA ALA A 15 14.61 -3.83 4.41
C ALA A 15 13.91 -4.67 3.33
N PHE A 16 14.55 -4.91 2.19
CA PHE A 16 14.04 -5.81 1.16
C PHE A 16 13.92 -7.25 1.65
N GLY A 17 14.93 -7.79 2.33
CA GLY A 17 14.88 -9.14 2.89
C GLY A 17 13.71 -9.32 3.86
N VAL A 18 13.50 -8.36 4.76
CA VAL A 18 12.39 -8.34 5.71
C VAL A 18 11.05 -8.19 4.98
N PHE A 19 10.95 -7.28 4.01
CA PHE A 19 9.74 -7.05 3.24
C PHE A 19 9.34 -8.30 2.46
N PHE A 20 10.18 -8.77 1.54
CA PHE A 20 9.86 -9.92 0.68
C PHE A 20 9.71 -11.21 1.51
N GLY A 21 10.64 -11.49 2.41
CA GLY A 21 10.58 -12.66 3.29
C GLY A 21 9.35 -12.65 4.20
N GLY A 22 9.06 -11.51 4.82
CA GLY A 22 7.87 -11.33 5.67
C GLY A 22 6.56 -11.47 4.88
N MET A 23 6.50 -10.97 3.65
CA MET A 23 5.32 -11.13 2.79
C MET A 23 5.12 -12.59 2.36
N VAL A 24 6.19 -13.33 2.02
CA VAL A 24 6.11 -14.76 1.74
C VAL A 24 5.59 -15.52 2.96
N VAL A 25 6.15 -15.28 4.14
CA VAL A 25 5.68 -15.90 5.39
C VAL A 25 4.21 -15.60 5.63
N ARG A 26 3.78 -14.35 5.44
CA ARG A 26 2.37 -13.95 5.56
C ARG A 26 1.45 -14.73 4.62
N VAL A 27 1.84 -14.91 3.36
CA VAL A 27 1.07 -15.70 2.37
C VAL A 27 1.01 -17.16 2.76
N VAL A 28 2.13 -17.75 3.16
CA VAL A 28 2.20 -19.15 3.62
C VAL A 28 1.29 -19.36 4.83
N LEU A 29 1.39 -18.51 5.87
CA LEU A 29 0.55 -18.60 7.06
C LEU A 29 -0.94 -18.44 6.73
N PHE A 30 -1.29 -17.53 5.82
CA PHE A 30 -2.66 -17.35 5.36
C PHE A 30 -3.22 -18.63 4.73
N PHE A 31 -2.48 -19.25 3.80
CA PHE A 31 -2.92 -20.50 3.16
C PHE A 31 -2.90 -21.70 4.12
N GLN A 32 -1.94 -21.77 5.04
CA GLN A 32 -1.93 -22.81 6.07
C GLN A 32 -3.17 -22.73 6.96
N LEU A 33 -3.51 -21.53 7.45
CA LEU A 33 -4.70 -21.33 8.27
C LEU A 33 -5.98 -21.60 7.48
N SER A 34 -6.07 -21.12 6.24
CA SER A 34 -7.21 -21.36 5.36
C SER A 34 -7.41 -22.85 5.09
N ARG A 35 -6.35 -23.64 4.85
CA ARG A 35 -6.47 -25.10 4.70
C ARG A 35 -6.98 -25.81 5.95
N GLN A 36 -6.69 -25.27 7.13
CA GLN A 36 -7.16 -25.84 8.39
C GLN A 36 -8.62 -25.48 8.69
N LYS A 37 -9.01 -24.23 8.45
CA LYS A 37 -10.31 -23.67 8.86
C LYS A 37 -11.37 -23.70 7.75
N ASP A 38 -10.98 -23.55 6.49
CA ASP A 38 -11.86 -23.35 5.34
C ASP A 38 -11.74 -24.48 4.30
N LYS A 39 -11.74 -25.74 4.76
CA LYS A 39 -11.56 -26.93 3.90
C LYS A 39 -12.55 -26.99 2.72
N LEU A 40 -13.76 -26.49 2.91
CA LEU A 40 -14.81 -26.50 1.88
C LEU A 40 -14.41 -25.68 0.65
N ILE A 41 -13.63 -24.61 0.81
CA ILE A 41 -13.23 -23.73 -0.29
C ILE A 41 -12.29 -24.45 -1.25
N TYR A 42 -11.42 -25.34 -0.73
CA TYR A 42 -10.54 -26.18 -1.54
C TYR A 42 -11.30 -27.29 -2.26
N ARG A 43 -12.43 -27.76 -1.71
CA ARG A 43 -13.28 -28.78 -2.34
C ARG A 43 -14.14 -28.22 -3.46
N PHE A 44 -14.64 -27.00 -3.29
CA PHE A 44 -15.51 -26.31 -4.25
C PHE A 44 -14.80 -25.14 -4.92
N PHE A 45 -13.55 -25.37 -5.31
CA PHE A 45 -12.71 -24.36 -5.93
C PHE A 45 -13.28 -23.93 -7.30
N SER A 46 -13.33 -22.63 -7.56
CA SER A 46 -13.80 -22.10 -8.85
C SER A 46 -13.01 -20.87 -9.29
N TRP A 47 -12.28 -21.01 -10.41
CA TRP A 47 -11.56 -19.90 -11.04
C TRP A 47 -12.48 -18.76 -11.48
N LYS A 48 -13.68 -19.08 -11.96
CA LYS A 48 -14.65 -18.07 -12.41
C LYS A 48 -15.02 -17.13 -11.28
N TRP A 49 -15.44 -17.68 -10.14
CA TRP A 49 -15.90 -16.89 -8.99
C TRP A 49 -14.75 -16.17 -8.26
N LEU A 50 -13.56 -16.76 -8.29
CA LEU A 50 -12.33 -16.11 -7.80
C LEU A 50 -12.08 -14.79 -8.55
N TRP A 51 -12.00 -14.84 -9.88
CA TRP A 51 -11.67 -13.67 -10.69
C TRP A 51 -12.79 -12.64 -10.72
N LEU A 52 -14.06 -13.08 -10.84
CA LEU A 52 -15.21 -12.16 -10.82
C LEU A 52 -15.24 -11.32 -9.54
N SER A 53 -14.97 -11.94 -8.38
CA SER A 53 -14.90 -11.22 -7.12
C SER A 53 -13.75 -10.20 -7.10
N ILE A 54 -12.53 -10.60 -7.46
CA ILE A 54 -11.38 -9.69 -7.48
C ILE A 54 -11.68 -8.46 -8.36
N PHE A 55 -12.12 -8.66 -9.60
CA PHE A 55 -12.40 -7.54 -10.51
C PHE A 55 -13.55 -6.66 -10.03
N HIS A 56 -14.60 -7.25 -9.45
CA HIS A 56 -15.70 -6.48 -8.88
C HIS A 56 -15.23 -5.54 -7.76
N TRP A 57 -14.34 -6.01 -6.89
CA TRP A 57 -13.86 -5.23 -5.74
C TRP A 57 -12.75 -4.23 -6.08
N ILE A 58 -12.03 -4.41 -7.20
CA ILE A 58 -11.08 -3.43 -7.72
C ILE A 58 -11.80 -2.20 -8.28
N ILE A 59 -13.02 -2.35 -8.77
CA ILE A 59 -13.76 -1.26 -9.40
C ILE A 59 -14.72 -0.62 -8.38
N PRO A 60 -14.65 0.70 -8.10
CA PRO A 60 -15.46 1.36 -7.08
C PRO A 60 -16.92 1.60 -7.49
N LEU A 61 -17.56 0.66 -8.19
CA LEU A 61 -18.94 0.78 -8.68
C LEU A 61 -19.95 -0.07 -7.89
N ASN A 62 -19.51 -0.60 -6.75
CA ASN A 62 -20.31 -1.48 -5.90
C ASN A 62 -21.21 -0.69 -4.91
N GLU A 63 -22.17 -1.39 -4.29
CA GLU A 63 -23.12 -0.77 -3.36
C GLU A 63 -22.45 -0.14 -2.13
N THR A 64 -21.30 -0.69 -1.71
CA THR A 64 -20.53 -0.11 -0.60
C THR A 64 -19.95 1.25 -0.98
N ALA A 65 -19.44 1.37 -2.21
CA ALA A 65 -18.95 2.62 -2.78
C ALA A 65 -20.05 3.67 -2.91
N LYS A 66 -21.24 3.26 -3.38
CA LYS A 66 -22.40 4.16 -3.49
C LYS A 66 -22.87 4.69 -2.13
N LYS A 67 -22.79 3.89 -1.08
CA LYS A 67 -23.15 4.30 0.30
C LYS A 67 -22.15 5.28 0.92
N ASN A 68 -20.89 5.26 0.51
CA ASN A 68 -19.83 6.11 1.08
C ASN A 68 -18.97 6.77 -0.03
N PRO A 69 -19.57 7.55 -0.93
CA PRO A 69 -18.94 7.96 -2.18
C PRO A 69 -17.66 8.79 -1.96
N VAL A 70 -17.67 9.69 -0.97
CA VAL A 70 -16.50 10.52 -0.64
C VAL A 70 -15.34 9.68 -0.13
N VAL A 71 -15.60 8.75 0.80
CA VAL A 71 -14.54 7.91 1.40
C VAL A 71 -13.97 6.97 0.35
N THR A 72 -14.81 6.43 -0.53
CA THR A 72 -14.36 5.60 -1.65
C THR A 72 -13.51 6.40 -2.62
N LEU A 73 -13.98 7.57 -3.07
CA LEU A 73 -13.22 8.41 -4.00
C LEU A 73 -11.84 8.75 -3.43
N VAL A 74 -11.78 9.28 -2.20
CA VAL A 74 -10.52 9.63 -1.55
C VAL A 74 -9.64 8.40 -1.34
N GLY A 75 -10.23 7.24 -1.01
CA GLY A 75 -9.49 5.98 -0.88
C GLY A 75 -8.84 5.54 -2.18
N PHE A 76 -9.57 5.57 -3.30
CA PHE A 76 -9.02 5.20 -4.60
C PHE A 76 -7.95 6.17 -5.06
N VAL A 77 -8.22 7.48 -4.98
CA VAL A 77 -7.26 8.52 -5.31
C VAL A 77 -5.98 8.38 -4.48
N PHE A 78 -6.10 8.16 -3.17
CA PHE A 78 -4.96 7.91 -2.29
C PHE A 78 -4.12 6.72 -2.75
N HIS A 79 -4.73 5.57 -3.02
CA HIS A 79 -3.97 4.37 -3.42
C HIS A 79 -3.34 4.51 -4.81
N ILE A 80 -4.04 5.17 -5.75
CA ILE A 80 -3.48 5.47 -7.07
C ILE A 80 -2.22 6.32 -6.91
N CYS A 81 -2.28 7.43 -6.16
CA CYS A 81 -1.10 8.26 -5.90
C CYS A 81 -0.03 7.50 -5.11
N LEU A 82 -0.41 6.70 -4.11
CA LEU A 82 0.51 5.93 -3.27
C LEU A 82 1.36 4.94 -4.09
N ILE A 83 0.77 4.33 -5.12
CA ILE A 83 1.43 3.30 -5.94
C ILE A 83 2.11 3.92 -7.16
N VAL A 84 1.39 4.75 -7.90
CA VAL A 84 1.86 5.27 -9.18
C VAL A 84 2.99 6.28 -8.99
N THR A 85 2.91 7.17 -7.99
CA THR A 85 3.96 8.19 -7.77
C THR A 85 5.34 7.57 -7.60
N PRO A 86 5.61 6.70 -6.60
CA PRO A 86 6.98 6.17 -6.41
C PRO A 86 7.45 5.27 -7.55
N LEU A 87 6.54 4.59 -8.27
CA LEU A 87 6.92 3.71 -9.40
C LEU A 87 7.30 4.48 -10.66
N PHE A 88 6.68 5.63 -10.91
CA PHE A 88 6.87 6.40 -12.14
C PHE A 88 7.54 7.77 -11.91
N LEU A 89 8.02 8.04 -10.70
CA LEU A 89 8.84 9.22 -10.43
C LEU A 89 10.21 9.06 -11.08
N LEU A 90 10.67 10.07 -11.83
CA LEU A 90 11.97 10.05 -12.52
C LEU A 90 13.13 9.70 -11.59
N ALA A 91 13.18 10.31 -10.40
CA ALA A 91 14.24 10.04 -9.43
C ALA A 91 14.30 8.56 -9.00
N HIS A 92 13.16 7.90 -8.84
CA HIS A 92 13.13 6.47 -8.55
C HIS A 92 13.51 5.65 -9.78
N GLY A 93 13.06 6.03 -10.98
CA GLY A 93 13.44 5.37 -12.23
C GLY A 93 14.96 5.39 -12.48
N VAL A 94 15.63 6.50 -12.18
CA VAL A 94 17.09 6.60 -12.26
C VAL A 94 17.78 5.61 -11.30
N LEU A 95 17.25 5.41 -10.09
CA LEU A 95 17.81 4.42 -9.15
C LEU A 95 17.75 2.99 -9.71
N TRP A 96 16.68 2.64 -10.43
CA TRP A 96 16.55 1.35 -11.10
C TRP A 96 17.55 1.19 -12.24
N TYR A 97 17.74 2.25 -13.04
CA TYR A 97 18.72 2.25 -14.11
C TYR A 97 20.15 2.10 -13.58
N GLU A 98 20.51 2.86 -12.54
CA GLU A 98 21.84 2.77 -11.92
C GLU A 98 22.11 1.41 -11.25
N SER A 99 21.06 0.71 -10.80
CA SER A 99 21.21 -0.58 -10.10
C SER A 99 21.18 -1.79 -11.05
N TRP A 100 20.37 -1.72 -12.11
CA TRP A 100 20.04 -2.87 -12.96
C TRP A 100 19.99 -2.56 -14.46
N GLU A 101 20.30 -1.34 -14.87
CA GLU A 101 20.19 -0.84 -16.26
C GLU A 101 18.77 -0.96 -16.84
N ILE A 102 17.76 -1.06 -15.96
CA ILE A 102 16.34 -1.11 -16.33
C ILE A 102 15.78 0.31 -16.29
N SER A 103 15.14 0.73 -17.38
CA SER A 103 14.44 2.01 -17.45
C SER A 103 13.03 1.85 -18.02
N TRP A 104 12.13 2.76 -17.64
CA TRP A 104 10.79 2.88 -18.19
C TRP A 104 10.35 4.34 -18.17
N TRP A 105 9.18 4.60 -18.76
CA TRP A 105 8.63 5.95 -18.86
C TRP A 105 8.38 6.55 -17.47
N SER A 106 8.66 7.84 -17.29
CA SER A 106 8.41 8.56 -16.03
C SER A 106 7.28 9.57 -16.21
N LEU A 107 6.58 9.87 -15.12
CA LEU A 107 5.57 10.93 -15.09
C LEU A 107 6.22 12.30 -15.30
N PRO A 108 5.49 13.27 -15.90
CA PRO A 108 5.89 14.67 -15.85
C PRO A 108 6.04 15.13 -14.40
N GLU A 109 7.07 15.93 -14.11
CA GLU A 109 7.38 16.37 -12.74
C GLU A 109 6.19 17.02 -12.04
N SER A 110 5.49 17.92 -12.73
CA SER A 110 4.29 18.59 -12.20
C SER A 110 3.18 17.60 -11.81
N VAL A 111 3.00 16.53 -12.58
CA VAL A 111 1.99 15.50 -12.29
C VAL A 111 2.37 14.73 -11.04
N ALA A 112 3.64 14.30 -10.94
CA ALA A 112 4.13 13.59 -9.76
C ALA A 112 4.07 14.47 -8.49
N ASP A 113 4.32 15.78 -8.63
CA ASP A 113 4.21 16.76 -7.55
C ASP A 113 2.77 16.88 -7.02
N TYR A 114 1.79 17.09 -7.91
CA TYR A 114 0.38 17.13 -7.53
C TYR A 114 -0.11 15.81 -6.96
N MET A 115 0.30 14.68 -7.53
CA MET A 115 -0.07 13.36 -6.99
C MET A 115 0.48 13.15 -5.57
N THR A 116 1.69 13.65 -5.29
CA THR A 116 2.28 13.61 -3.95
C THR A 116 1.46 14.44 -2.96
N LEU A 117 1.08 15.66 -3.32
CA LEU A 117 0.21 16.52 -2.52
C LEU A 117 -1.17 15.91 -2.29
N ILE A 118 -1.75 15.28 -3.32
CA ILE A 118 -3.03 14.58 -3.24
C ILE A 118 -2.92 13.37 -2.28
N ALA A 119 -1.83 12.62 -2.32
CA ALA A 119 -1.59 11.52 -1.37
C ALA A 119 -1.52 12.02 0.07
N ILE A 120 -0.77 13.11 0.33
CA ILE A 120 -0.66 13.75 1.64
C ILE A 120 -2.05 14.23 2.11
N GLY A 121 -2.75 15.01 1.28
CA GLY A 121 -4.08 15.54 1.61
C GLY A 121 -5.11 14.44 1.89
N SER A 122 -5.10 13.36 1.11
CA SER A 122 -5.97 12.20 1.33
C SER A 122 -5.63 11.46 2.62
N GLY A 123 -4.33 11.34 2.94
CA GLY A 123 -3.88 10.79 4.22
C GLY A 123 -4.35 11.64 5.41
N LEU A 124 -4.22 12.97 5.32
CA LEU A 124 -4.74 13.89 6.34
C LEU A 124 -6.25 13.76 6.50
N PHE A 125 -7.00 13.64 5.39
CA PHE A 125 -8.44 13.35 5.44
C PHE A 125 -8.74 12.08 6.24
N PHE A 126 -7.99 10.98 6.01
CA PHE A 126 -8.17 9.75 6.79
C PHE A 126 -7.83 9.91 8.26
N GLY A 127 -6.78 10.68 8.59
CA GLY A 127 -6.43 11.01 9.97
C GLY A 127 -7.54 11.78 10.68
N ILE A 128 -8.02 12.86 10.06
CA ILE A 128 -9.11 13.70 10.60
C ILE A 128 -10.40 12.89 10.73
N ARG A 129 -10.75 12.08 9.72
CA ARG A 129 -11.95 11.23 9.76
C ARG A 129 -11.95 10.27 10.96
N ARG A 130 -10.79 9.75 11.35
CA ARG A 130 -10.65 8.87 12.54
C ARG A 130 -10.88 9.61 13.86
N LEU A 131 -10.66 10.93 13.90
CA LEU A 131 -10.92 11.76 15.07
C LEU A 131 -12.40 12.20 15.16
N VAL A 132 -12.98 12.56 14.02
CA VAL A 132 -14.31 13.18 13.94
C VAL A 132 -15.45 12.18 13.82
N SER A 133 -15.29 11.10 13.05
CA SER A 133 -16.38 10.15 12.80
C SER A 133 -16.51 9.13 13.94
N PRO A 134 -17.63 9.09 14.70
CA PRO A 134 -17.78 8.19 15.84
C PRO A 134 -17.62 6.71 15.47
N HIS A 135 -18.18 6.32 14.32
CA HIS A 135 -18.12 4.95 13.80
C HIS A 135 -16.69 4.47 13.50
N VAL A 136 -15.78 5.39 13.18
CA VAL A 136 -14.38 5.08 12.87
C VAL A 136 -13.53 5.18 14.13
N ARG A 137 -13.80 6.18 14.96
CA ARG A 137 -13.09 6.45 16.19
C ARG A 137 -13.17 5.28 17.16
N ILE A 138 -14.34 4.64 17.28
CA ILE A 138 -14.56 3.50 18.21
C ILE A 138 -13.69 2.27 17.87
N VAL A 139 -13.29 2.10 16.61
CA VAL A 139 -12.43 0.99 16.15
C VAL A 139 -10.99 1.42 15.87
N THR A 140 -10.64 2.68 16.12
CA THR A 140 -9.31 3.23 15.84
C THR A 140 -8.38 3.02 17.02
N THR A 141 -7.17 2.52 16.77
CA THR A 141 -6.11 2.39 17.77
C THR A 141 -4.94 3.33 17.48
N ALA A 142 -4.04 3.52 18.44
CA ALA A 142 -2.82 4.31 18.23
C ALA A 142 -1.99 3.81 17.04
N ALA A 143 -1.98 2.49 16.80
CA ALA A 143 -1.30 1.89 15.66
C ALA A 143 -1.86 2.40 14.32
N ASP A 144 -3.15 2.71 14.21
CA ASP A 144 -3.72 3.23 12.96
C ASP A 144 -3.16 4.61 12.58
N TYR A 145 -2.93 5.48 13.56
CA TYR A 145 -2.29 6.78 13.33
C TYR A 145 -0.80 6.64 13.03
N LEU A 146 -0.10 5.75 13.73
CA LEU A 146 1.32 5.48 13.47
C LEU A 146 1.53 4.91 12.06
N LEU A 147 0.70 3.95 11.63
CA LEU A 147 0.79 3.40 10.27
C LEU A 147 0.50 4.45 9.21
N LEU A 148 -0.50 5.31 9.43
CA LEU A 148 -0.78 6.42 8.53
C LEU A 148 0.40 7.39 8.44
N ALA A 149 1.03 7.73 9.57
CA ALA A 149 2.21 8.58 9.60
C ALA A 149 3.40 7.94 8.85
N VAL A 150 3.67 6.65 9.07
CA VAL A 150 4.72 5.92 8.35
C VAL A 150 4.45 5.87 6.85
N THR A 151 3.20 5.71 6.42
CA THR A 151 2.83 5.74 5.00
C THR A 151 3.03 7.12 4.37
N LEU A 152 2.75 8.21 5.11
CA LEU A 152 2.90 9.57 4.59
C LEU A 152 4.32 10.11 4.69
N ALA A 153 5.14 9.62 5.61
CA ALA A 153 6.48 10.15 5.86
C ALA A 153 7.38 10.16 4.62
N PRO A 154 7.43 9.10 3.76
CA PRO A 154 8.19 9.14 2.50
C PRO A 154 7.66 10.19 1.52
N PHE A 155 6.35 10.40 1.45
CA PHE A 155 5.75 11.40 0.55
C PHE A 155 6.06 12.82 1.00
N VAL A 156 5.93 13.10 2.30
CA VAL A 156 6.28 14.40 2.87
C VAL A 156 7.77 14.68 2.70
N SER A 157 8.64 13.77 3.13
CA SER A 157 10.09 13.95 3.00
C SER A 157 10.54 14.03 1.53
N GLY A 158 9.96 13.24 0.63
CA GLY A 158 10.28 13.28 -0.80
C GLY A 158 9.89 14.61 -1.44
N TYR A 159 8.69 15.13 -1.11
CA TYR A 159 8.24 16.45 -1.54
C TYR A 159 9.16 17.57 -1.04
N LEU A 160 9.52 17.54 0.25
CA LEU A 160 10.43 18.50 0.86
C LEU A 160 11.84 18.45 0.23
N ALA A 161 12.33 17.25 -0.13
CA ALA A 161 13.61 17.08 -0.78
C ALA A 161 13.61 17.66 -2.21
N TYR A 162 12.56 17.38 -2.99
CA TYR A 162 12.43 17.86 -4.36
C TYR A 162 12.38 19.40 -4.42
N HIS A 163 11.59 20.03 -3.56
CA HIS A 163 11.50 21.49 -3.49
C HIS A 163 12.62 22.17 -2.71
N GLN A 164 13.52 21.40 -2.11
CA GLN A 164 14.67 21.89 -1.33
C GLN A 164 14.29 22.92 -0.24
N TYR A 165 13.14 22.73 0.42
CA TYR A 165 12.68 23.65 1.47
C TYR A 165 13.57 23.62 2.73
N PHE A 166 14.36 22.56 2.90
CA PHE A 166 15.30 22.39 4.00
C PHE A 166 16.63 21.85 3.45
N ASP A 167 17.58 21.57 4.35
CA ASP A 167 18.84 20.93 3.99
C ASP A 167 18.58 19.61 3.24
N TYR A 168 18.91 19.62 1.95
CA TYR A 168 18.61 18.53 1.03
C TYR A 168 19.20 17.21 1.51
N GLN A 169 20.44 17.25 2.01
CA GLN A 169 21.14 16.05 2.48
C GLN A 169 20.41 15.41 3.66
N THR A 170 19.97 16.20 4.63
CA THR A 170 19.21 15.70 5.77
C THR A 170 17.87 15.12 5.34
N ILE A 171 17.12 15.82 4.49
CA ILE A 171 15.78 15.37 4.09
C ILE A 171 15.83 14.11 3.22
N ILE A 172 16.81 14.00 2.29
CA ILE A 172 16.91 12.79 1.46
C ILE A 172 17.31 11.56 2.29
N LEU A 173 18.13 11.73 3.34
CA LEU A 173 18.44 10.66 4.29
C LEU A 173 17.18 10.23 5.06
N LEU A 174 16.37 11.19 5.51
CA LEU A 174 15.08 10.89 6.14
C LEU A 174 14.11 10.21 5.18
N HIS A 175 14.07 10.63 3.91
CA HIS A 175 13.23 10.01 2.89
C HIS A 175 13.57 8.54 2.68
N MET A 176 14.85 8.23 2.51
CA MET A 176 15.33 6.84 2.39
C MET A 176 14.98 6.04 3.65
N PHE A 177 15.29 6.58 4.84
CA PHE A 177 14.98 5.93 6.11
C PHE A 177 13.47 5.63 6.26
N PHE A 178 12.60 6.59 5.96
CA PHE A 178 11.14 6.37 6.04
C PHE A 178 10.64 5.40 4.98
N GLY A 179 11.24 5.38 3.78
CA GLY A 179 10.95 4.40 2.74
C GLY A 179 11.30 2.98 3.21
N GLU A 180 12.52 2.79 3.73
CA GLU A 180 12.97 1.52 4.30
C GLU A 180 12.14 1.09 5.51
N LEU A 181 11.83 2.01 6.43
CA LEU A 181 10.95 1.76 7.57
C LEU A 181 9.56 1.28 7.10
N MET A 182 8.99 1.95 6.08
CA MET A 182 7.71 1.54 5.50
C MET A 182 7.79 0.10 4.98
N LEU A 183 8.82 -0.26 4.22
CA LEU A 183 9.04 -1.62 3.72
C LEU A 183 9.13 -2.64 4.87
N VAL A 184 9.89 -2.34 5.91
CA VAL A 184 10.07 -3.22 7.08
C VAL A 184 8.76 -3.47 7.81
N VAL A 185 7.90 -2.45 7.99
CA VAL A 185 6.67 -2.60 8.76
C VAL A 185 5.50 -3.22 7.98
N ILE A 186 5.52 -3.18 6.64
CA ILE A 186 4.43 -3.73 5.80
C ILE A 186 4.04 -5.16 6.18
N PRO A 187 4.96 -6.15 6.24
CA PRO A 187 4.59 -7.53 6.52
C PRO A 187 4.07 -7.75 7.95
N PHE A 188 4.31 -6.85 8.89
CA PHE A 188 3.90 -7.03 10.30
C PHE A 188 2.61 -6.31 10.65
N THR A 189 2.08 -5.48 9.75
CA THR A 189 1.02 -4.52 10.09
C THR A 189 -0.19 -4.65 9.14
N LYS A 190 -1.18 -3.76 9.34
CA LYS A 190 -2.37 -3.65 8.48
C LYS A 190 -2.00 -3.23 7.04
N LEU A 191 -0.78 -2.75 6.78
CA LEU A 191 -0.32 -2.36 5.45
C LEU A 191 -0.18 -3.57 4.50
N SER A 192 0.02 -4.79 5.03
CA SER A 192 0.02 -6.03 4.24
C SER A 192 -1.26 -6.30 3.45
N HIS A 193 -2.34 -5.52 3.68
CA HIS A 193 -3.57 -5.59 2.92
C HIS A 193 -3.36 -5.37 1.41
N PHE A 194 -2.33 -4.66 0.97
CA PHE A 194 -2.06 -4.45 -0.46
C PHE A 194 -1.95 -5.80 -1.21
N LEU A 195 -1.40 -6.84 -0.57
CA LEU A 195 -1.33 -8.19 -1.11
C LEU A 195 -2.50 -9.06 -0.62
N MET A 196 -2.81 -9.00 0.68
CA MET A 196 -3.82 -9.87 1.29
C MET A 196 -5.25 -9.60 0.82
N PHE A 197 -5.51 -8.39 0.30
CA PHE A 197 -6.76 -8.03 -0.33
C PHE A 197 -7.15 -9.04 -1.43
N PHE A 198 -6.24 -9.37 -2.33
CA PHE A 198 -6.52 -10.27 -3.45
C PHE A 198 -6.89 -11.67 -2.98
N PHE A 199 -6.15 -12.21 -2.00
CA PHE A 199 -6.44 -13.52 -1.44
C PHE A 199 -7.76 -13.55 -0.67
N SER A 200 -8.04 -12.52 0.13
CA SER A 200 -9.32 -12.41 0.83
C SER A 200 -10.50 -12.32 -0.13
N ARG A 201 -10.40 -11.49 -1.18
CA ARG A 201 -11.45 -11.34 -2.20
C ARG A 201 -11.64 -12.60 -3.04
N ALA A 202 -10.56 -13.31 -3.37
CA ALA A 202 -10.60 -14.61 -4.04
C ALA A 202 -11.41 -15.63 -3.25
N ILE A 203 -11.06 -15.81 -1.96
CA ILE A 203 -11.71 -16.77 -1.06
C ILE A 203 -13.19 -16.42 -0.87
N THR A 204 -13.50 -15.15 -0.62
CA THR A 204 -14.88 -14.68 -0.48
C THR A 204 -15.69 -14.95 -1.75
N GLY A 205 -15.11 -14.68 -2.92
CA GLY A 205 -15.74 -14.96 -4.21
C GLY A 205 -16.09 -16.44 -4.38
N MET A 206 -15.15 -17.33 -4.08
CA MET A 206 -15.37 -18.78 -4.18
C MET A 206 -16.45 -19.28 -3.21
N GLU A 207 -16.48 -18.78 -1.96
CA GLU A 207 -17.48 -19.22 -0.99
C GLU A 207 -18.91 -18.78 -1.35
N PHE A 208 -19.09 -17.59 -1.91
CA PHE A 208 -20.38 -17.14 -2.42
C PHE A 208 -20.77 -17.85 -3.72
N GLY A 209 -19.78 -18.07 -4.60
CA GLY A 209 -19.94 -18.85 -5.83
C GLY A 209 -20.42 -20.28 -5.59
N ARG A 210 -20.00 -20.91 -4.48
CA ARG A 210 -20.51 -22.22 -4.02
C ARG A 210 -22.03 -22.20 -3.79
N ARG A 211 -22.57 -21.06 -3.36
CA ARG A 211 -24.01 -20.85 -3.11
C ARG A 211 -24.75 -20.35 -4.35
N SER A 212 -24.07 -20.28 -5.50
CA SER A 212 -24.57 -19.66 -6.73
C SER A 212 -25.05 -18.21 -6.52
N ALA A 213 -24.44 -17.50 -5.57
CA ALA A 213 -24.72 -16.10 -5.28
C ALA A 213 -23.45 -15.25 -5.54
N PRO A 214 -23.58 -14.03 -6.06
CA PRO A 214 -22.46 -13.10 -6.10
C PRO A 214 -22.06 -12.67 -4.67
N SER A 215 -20.79 -12.31 -4.48
CA SER A 215 -20.28 -11.79 -3.20
C SER A 215 -20.47 -10.27 -3.04
N TRP A 216 -21.31 -9.67 -3.89
CA TRP A 216 -21.57 -8.24 -4.02
C TRP A 216 -23.04 -7.95 -4.28
#